data_AF-A0A256H3W9-F1
#
_entry.id   AF-A0A256H3W9-F1
#
_cell.length_a   1.000
_cell.length_b   1.000
_cell.length_c   1.000
_cell.angle_alpha   90.00
_cell.angle_beta   90.00
_cell.angle_gamma   90.00
#
_symmetry.space_group_name_H-M   'P 1'
#
loop_
_entity.id
_entity.type
_entity.pdbx_description
1 polymer ?
#
loop_
_entity_poly.entity_id
_entity_poly.type
_entity_poly.pdbx_seq_one_letter_code
_entity_poly.pdbx_strand_id
1 'polypeptide(L)'
;MTPRVQLNEWDTLVDELRRFGRAGDVTATDDRIHIDIGSARVELSRDGTLQAGMPLHDFTYDDTVAVVIDHDAGTLTVDADTVSYTFRRPSG
;
A
#
# COMPACT_ATOMS: atom_id res chain seq x y z
N MET A 1 -4.52 -4.74 18.06
CA MET A 1 -5.14 -3.62 17.31
C MET A 1 -4.39 -3.52 16.00
N THR A 2 -5.08 -3.61 14.88
CA THR A 2 -4.51 -3.42 13.55
C THR A 2 -4.15 -1.94 13.37
N PRO A 3 -2.88 -1.57 13.17
CA PRO A 3 -2.53 -0.17 12.93
C PRO A 3 -3.13 0.30 11.60
N ARG A 4 -3.88 1.40 11.66
CA ARG A 4 -4.40 2.11 10.48
C ARG A 4 -3.56 3.36 10.34
N VAL A 5 -2.84 3.48 9.23
CA VAL A 5 -1.94 4.61 8.99
C VAL A 5 -2.55 5.48 7.90
N GLN A 6 -2.71 6.77 8.17
CA GLN A 6 -3.28 7.68 7.17
C GLN A 6 -2.21 8.19 6.20
N LEU A 7 -2.65 8.62 5.02
CA LEU A 7 -1.79 9.23 3.99
C LEU A 7 -1.05 10.49 4.49
N ASN A 8 -1.67 11.25 5.39
CA ASN A 8 -1.07 12.43 6.02
C ASN A 8 0.05 12.07 7.02
N GLU A 9 0.19 10.79 7.40
CA GLU A 9 1.26 10.24 8.24
C GLU A 9 2.33 9.55 7.38
N TRP A 10 2.82 10.27 6.35
CA TRP A 10 3.65 9.73 5.28
C TRP A 10 4.87 8.93 5.75
N ASP A 11 5.69 9.49 6.65
CA ASP A 11 6.90 8.81 7.13
C ASP A 11 6.57 7.53 7.90
N THR A 12 5.52 7.57 8.72
CA THR A 12 5.01 6.38 9.44
C THR A 12 4.50 5.32 8.47
N LEU A 13 3.80 5.74 7.41
CA LEU A 13 3.31 4.85 6.37
C LEU A 13 4.47 4.14 5.67
N VAL A 14 5.51 4.88 5.28
CA VAL A 14 6.72 4.31 4.65
C VAL A 14 7.37 3.26 5.55
N ASP A 15 7.51 3.54 6.85
CA ASP A 15 8.17 2.62 7.78
C ASP A 15 7.37 1.33 8.01
N GLU A 16 6.04 1.43 8.19
CA GLU A 16 5.19 0.23 8.34
C GLU A 16 5.12 -0.58 7.02
N LEU A 17 5.12 0.08 5.86
CA LEU A 17 5.18 -0.60 4.56
C LEU A 17 6.51 -1.36 4.37
N ARG A 18 7.65 -0.75 4.70
CA ARG A 18 8.96 -1.42 4.66
C ARG A 18 8.99 -2.64 5.56
N ARG A 19 8.36 -2.55 6.74
CA ARG A 19 8.19 -3.67 7.65
C ARG A 19 7.26 -4.74 7.08
N PHE A 20 6.25 -4.35 6.31
CA PHE A 20 5.32 -5.27 5.66
C PHE A 20 5.98 -6.08 4.54
N GLY A 21 6.76 -5.44 3.67
CA GLY A 21 7.37 -6.03 2.47
C GLY A 21 8.77 -6.64 2.63
N ARG A 22 9.33 -6.75 3.85
CA ARG A 22 10.73 -7.19 4.06
C ARG A 22 11.76 -6.42 3.19
N ALA A 23 11.97 -5.14 3.49
CA ALA A 23 13.16 -4.32 3.16
C ALA A 23 13.66 -4.20 1.70
N GLY A 24 13.12 -4.91 0.72
CA GLY A 24 13.50 -4.78 -0.71
C GLY A 24 12.34 -4.36 -1.61
N ASP A 25 11.12 -4.63 -1.18
CA ASP A 25 9.92 -4.49 -2.00
C ASP A 25 9.32 -3.08 -1.96
N VAL A 26 9.86 -2.16 -1.13
CA VAL A 26 9.32 -0.81 -0.95
C VAL A 26 10.35 0.24 -1.34
N THR A 27 10.04 1.00 -2.37
CA THR A 27 10.77 2.21 -2.76
C THR A 27 9.93 3.44 -2.45
N ALA A 28 10.44 4.35 -1.63
CA ALA A 28 9.74 5.58 -1.27
C ALA A 28 10.57 6.80 -1.67
N THR A 29 9.86 7.81 -2.18
CA THR A 29 10.34 9.16 -2.49
C THR A 29 9.52 10.16 -1.67
N ASP A 30 9.83 11.45 -1.79
CA ASP A 30 9.12 12.51 -1.04
C ASP A 30 7.62 12.59 -1.39
N ASP A 31 7.25 12.17 -2.60
CA ASP A 31 5.90 12.34 -3.17
C ASP A 31 5.23 11.02 -3.57
N ARG A 32 5.97 9.92 -3.65
CA ARG A 32 5.45 8.62 -4.08
C ARG A 32 6.09 7.45 -3.35
N ILE A 33 5.26 6.47 -2.99
CA ILE A 33 5.65 5.15 -2.49
C ILE A 33 5.30 4.11 -3.55
N HIS A 34 6.21 3.18 -3.77
CA HIS A 34 6.05 2.03 -4.64
C HIS A 34 6.30 0.77 -3.83
N ILE A 35 5.40 -0.20 -3.95
CA ILE A 35 5.46 -1.49 -3.29
C ILE A 35 5.26 -2.58 -4.34
N ASP A 36 6.16 -3.55 -4.40
CA ASP A 36 5.96 -4.79 -5.13
C ASP A 36 5.51 -5.90 -4.15
N ILE A 37 4.40 -6.57 -4.42
CA ILE A 37 3.84 -7.64 -3.57
C ILE A 37 3.65 -8.88 -4.43
N GLY A 38 4.71 -9.70 -4.54
CA GLY A 38 4.69 -10.86 -5.43
C GLY A 38 4.55 -10.45 -6.89
N SER A 39 3.40 -10.71 -7.51
CA SER A 39 3.09 -10.23 -8.87
C SER A 39 2.26 -8.96 -8.90
N ALA A 40 1.86 -8.40 -7.75
CA ALA A 40 1.12 -7.15 -7.69
C ALA A 40 2.08 -5.97 -7.49
N ARG A 41 1.73 -4.82 -8.02
CA ARG A 41 2.38 -3.53 -7.77
C ARG A 41 1.37 -2.57 -7.18
N VAL A 42 1.79 -1.81 -6.19
CA VAL A 42 1.02 -0.75 -5.54
C VAL A 42 1.87 0.50 -5.52
N GLU A 43 1.39 1.56 -6.14
CA GLU A 43 1.95 2.90 -6.07
C GLU A 43 0.96 3.83 -5.38
N LEU A 44 1.45 4.57 -4.40
CA LEU A 44 0.68 5.55 -3.67
C LEU A 44 1.38 6.89 -3.80
N SER A 45 0.64 7.90 -4.23
CA SER A 45 1.12 9.28 -4.34
C SER A 45 0.63 10.08 -3.14
N ARG A 46 1.39 11.08 -2.73
CA ARG A 46 1.11 11.88 -1.52
C ARG A 46 -0.13 12.77 -1.64
N ASP A 47 -0.57 13.02 -2.86
CA ASP A 47 -1.84 13.67 -3.21
C ASP A 47 -3.06 12.74 -3.05
N GLY A 48 -2.85 11.46 -2.72
CA GLY A 48 -3.89 10.47 -2.53
C GLY A 48 -4.20 9.63 -3.76
N THR A 49 -3.49 9.80 -4.88
CA THR A 49 -3.64 8.90 -6.03
C THR A 49 -3.02 7.54 -5.74
N LEU A 50 -3.83 6.49 -5.83
CA LEU A 50 -3.39 5.10 -5.77
C LEU A 50 -3.45 4.49 -7.17
N GLN A 51 -2.34 3.90 -7.58
CA GLN A 51 -2.30 3.02 -8.73
C GLN A 51 -1.89 1.64 -8.25
N ALA A 52 -2.76 0.65 -8.41
CA ALA A 52 -2.38 -0.72 -8.09
C ALA A 52 -2.82 -1.67 -9.19
N GLY A 53 -2.15 -2.80 -9.28
CA GLY A 53 -2.40 -3.73 -10.36
C GLY A 53 -1.55 -4.99 -10.31
N MET A 54 -1.84 -5.89 -11.22
CA MET A 54 -1.12 -7.12 -11.51
C MET A 54 -0.84 -7.15 -13.03
N PRO A 55 0.03 -8.06 -13.51
CA PRO A 55 0.12 -8.35 -14.93
C PRO A 55 -1.26 -8.51 -15.56
N LEU A 56 -1.53 -7.74 -16.62
CA LEU A 56 -2.79 -7.69 -17.38
C LEU A 56 -3.97 -6.98 -16.70
N HIS A 57 -3.81 -6.42 -15.49
CA HIS A 57 -4.85 -5.66 -14.79
C HIS A 57 -4.28 -4.52 -13.95
N ASP A 58 -4.39 -3.28 -14.42
CA ASP A 58 -4.12 -2.06 -13.67
C ASP A 58 -5.41 -1.32 -13.31
N PHE A 59 -5.39 -0.64 -12.16
CA PHE A 59 -6.42 0.28 -11.75
C PHE A 59 -5.80 1.51 -11.11
N THR A 60 -6.41 2.66 -11.37
CA THR A 60 -6.05 3.94 -10.76
C THR A 60 -7.28 4.49 -10.04
N TYR A 61 -7.08 4.90 -8.80
CA TYR A 61 -8.07 5.59 -7.99
C TYR A 61 -7.51 6.92 -7.58
N ASP A 62 -8.19 7.97 -8.01
CA ASP A 62 -8.07 9.29 -7.44
C ASP A 62 -8.93 9.32 -6.16
N ASP A 63 -8.46 9.99 -5.10
CA ASP A 63 -9.11 10.07 -3.77
C ASP A 63 -9.02 8.80 -2.90
N THR A 64 -7.82 8.24 -2.74
CA THR A 64 -7.60 7.16 -1.76
C THR A 64 -7.72 7.69 -0.33
N VAL A 65 -8.53 7.00 0.49
CA VAL A 65 -8.93 7.51 1.80
C VAL A 65 -8.07 6.93 2.93
N ALA A 66 -7.66 5.65 2.82
CA ALA A 66 -6.83 5.03 3.84
C ALA A 66 -6.02 3.82 3.35
N VAL A 67 -4.84 3.64 3.95
CA VAL A 67 -4.06 2.40 3.85
C VAL A 67 -4.02 1.74 5.23
N VAL A 68 -4.43 0.48 5.30
CA VAL A 68 -4.46 -0.31 6.55
C VAL A 68 -3.45 -1.42 6.44
N ILE A 69 -2.52 -1.49 7.40
CA ILE A 69 -1.47 -2.51 7.40
C ILE A 69 -1.68 -3.40 8.62
N ASP A 70 -2.09 -4.64 8.39
CA ASP A 70 -2.22 -5.65 9.43
C ASP A 70 -1.00 -6.56 9.41
N HIS A 71 -0.09 -6.35 10.35
CA HIS A 71 1.10 -7.18 10.47
C HIS A 71 0.81 -8.58 11.02
N ASP A 72 -0.23 -8.73 11.84
CA ASP A 72 -0.62 -9.99 12.47
C ASP A 72 -1.32 -10.89 11.45
N ALA A 73 -2.24 -10.32 10.66
CA ALA A 73 -2.90 -11.01 9.54
C ALA A 73 -2.04 -11.09 8.28
N GLY A 74 -0.96 -10.30 8.20
CA GLY A 74 -0.12 -10.20 7.02
C GLY A 74 -0.88 -9.62 5.82
N THR A 75 -1.72 -8.61 6.04
CA THR A 75 -2.50 -7.97 4.97
C THR A 75 -2.22 -6.47 4.86
N LEU A 76 -2.28 -5.97 3.64
CA LEU A 76 -2.33 -4.55 3.31
C LEU A 76 -3.66 -4.29 2.63
N THR A 77 -4.48 -3.41 3.19
CA THR A 77 -5.77 -3.05 2.61
C THR A 77 -5.76 -1.60 2.20
N VAL A 78 -6.11 -1.34 0.95
CA VAL A 78 -6.35 0.01 0.48
C VAL A 78 -7.85 0.24 0.41
N ASP A 79 -8.29 1.31 1.05
CA ASP A 79 -9.69 1.71 1.20
C ASP A 79 -9.90 3.00 0.43
N ALA A 80 -10.64 2.91 -0.66
CA ALA A 80 -11.13 4.02 -1.45
C ALA A 80 -12.66 4.05 -1.37
N ASP A 81 -13.28 5.21 -1.64
CA ASP A 81 -14.72 5.45 -1.41
C ASP A 81 -15.65 4.37 -1.96
N THR A 82 -15.26 3.71 -3.05
CA THR A 82 -16.09 2.69 -3.73
C THR A 82 -15.47 1.30 -3.76
N VAL A 83 -14.24 1.14 -3.28
CA VAL A 83 -13.53 -0.14 -3.40
C VAL A 83 -12.54 -0.37 -2.25
N SER A 84 -12.48 -1.62 -1.82
CA SER A 84 -11.49 -2.08 -0.84
C SER A 84 -10.69 -3.22 -1.44
N TYR A 85 -9.38 -3.04 -1.54
CA TYR A 85 -8.45 -4.05 -2.07
C TYR A 85 -7.52 -4.52 -0.98
N THR A 86 -7.51 -5.83 -0.72
CA THR A 86 -6.61 -6.46 0.23
C THR A 86 -5.54 -7.28 -0.47
N PHE A 87 -4.29 -6.90 -0.25
CA PHE A 87 -3.09 -7.62 -0.64
C PHE A 87 -2.60 -8.46 0.54
N ARG A 88 -2.18 -9.69 0.27
CA ARG A 88 -1.56 -10.55 1.30
C ARG A 88 -0.06 -10.47 1.18
N ARG A 89 0.62 -10.47 2.32
CA ARG A 89 2.07 -10.56 2.39
C ARG A 89 2.51 -11.81 1.60
N PRO A 90 3.53 -11.72 0.74
CA PRO A 90 4.05 -12.89 0.08
C PRO A 90 4.49 -13.90 1.14
N SER A 91 4.00 -15.14 1.06
CA SER A 91 4.56 -16.23 1.85
C SER A 91 5.98 -16.45 1.32
N GLY A 92 6.97 -15.91 2.04
CA GLY A 92 8.38 -16.19 1.79
C GLY A 92 8.69 -17.67 1.93
#